data_AF-A0A5P2DPZ6-F1
#
_entry.id   AF-A0A5P2DPZ6-F1
#
_cell.length_a   1.000
_cell.length_b   1.000
_cell.length_c   1.000
_cell.angle_alpha   90.00
_cell.angle_beta   90.00
_cell.angle_gamma   90.00
#
_symmetry.space_group_name_H-M   'P 1'
#
loop_
_entity.id
_entity.type
_entity.pdbx_description
1 polymer ?
#
loop_
_entity_poly.entity_id
_entity_poly.type
_entity_poly.pdbx_seq_one_letter_code
_entity_poly.pdbx_strand_id
1 'polypeptide(L)'
;MNPTSRPRPLTIGDFSRPDGARHPHHPTTYLISDPAEIDAVAAARRPVDDHPVDDTFDCMCQEGLRADHHSPEASRLLDPLSPDGIPARHRARWVAAAPAELREYARALAAGEAEPQAPVGVPPGTVFGWLGAVRREPRDAAWLLADRAPGRLLAGTTTERLAWGVRETDRAGLEGAVRFFASEEFTTRHPKRRRVPDTARDILLRYARSHRPADLPVLERRLLRAPEDRIRRS
;
A
#
# COMPACT_ATOMS: atom_id res chain seq x y z
N MET A 1 2.99 42.63 3.48
CA MET A 1 3.48 41.30 3.03
C MET A 1 2.39 40.29 3.35
N ASN A 2 1.77 39.69 2.34
CA ASN A 2 0.72 38.69 2.52
C ASN A 2 1.30 37.34 2.98
N PRO A 3 0.56 36.56 3.80
CA PRO A 3 1.06 35.31 4.33
C PRO A 3 1.28 34.32 3.19
N THR A 4 2.47 33.71 3.18
CA THR A 4 2.90 32.63 2.30
C THR A 4 1.84 31.52 2.27
N SER A 5 1.14 31.40 1.16
CA SER A 5 0.25 30.28 0.85
C SER A 5 1.01 28.97 1.08
N ARG A 6 0.49 28.11 1.96
CA ARG A 6 1.03 26.74 2.11
C ARG A 6 1.07 26.07 0.74
N PRO A 7 2.16 25.40 0.35
CA PRO A 7 2.21 24.69 -0.91
C PRO A 7 1.07 23.66 -0.92
N ARG A 8 0.27 23.68 -1.99
CA ARG A 8 -0.83 22.73 -2.15
C ARG A 8 -0.23 21.32 -2.26
N PRO A 9 -0.85 20.31 -1.63
CA PRO A 9 -0.39 18.94 -1.78
C PRO A 9 -0.30 18.54 -3.26
N LEU A 10 0.79 17.89 -3.63
CA LEU A 10 1.03 17.42 -4.99
C LEU A 10 0.48 15.99 -5.12
N THR A 11 -0.53 15.81 -5.97
CA THR A 11 -0.98 14.48 -6.36
C THR A 11 -0.03 13.95 -7.42
N ILE A 12 0.65 12.85 -7.11
CA ILE A 12 1.38 12.07 -8.10
C ILE A 12 0.48 10.91 -8.53
N GLY A 13 0.22 10.79 -9.82
CA GLY A 13 -0.70 9.79 -10.35
C GLY A 13 -0.35 9.38 -11.77
N ASP A 14 -1.07 8.35 -12.22
CA ASP A 14 -0.91 7.70 -13.51
C ASP A 14 0.43 6.99 -13.68
N PHE A 15 0.86 6.31 -12.61
CA PHE A 15 1.97 5.34 -12.70
C PHE A 15 1.50 4.06 -13.40
N SER A 16 1.12 4.21 -14.66
CA SER A 16 0.85 3.15 -15.59
C SER A 16 1.53 3.57 -16.89
N ARG A 17 2.33 2.69 -17.49
CA ARG A 17 2.69 2.89 -18.89
C ARG A 17 1.40 2.92 -19.75
N PRO A 18 1.43 3.47 -20.98
CA PRO A 18 0.29 3.43 -21.89
C PRO A 18 -0.24 2.01 -22.16
N ASP A 19 0.59 0.99 -21.95
CA ASP A 19 0.26 -0.44 -22.05
C ASP A 19 -0.32 -1.05 -20.75
N GLY A 20 -0.49 -0.25 -19.69
CA GLY A 20 -1.02 -0.66 -18.39
C GLY A 20 0.02 -1.30 -17.44
N ALA A 21 1.29 -1.43 -17.84
CA ALA A 21 2.33 -1.98 -16.98
C ALA A 21 2.66 -1.05 -15.81
N ARG A 22 2.78 -1.63 -14.61
CA ARG A 22 3.10 -0.93 -13.36
C ARG A 22 3.95 -1.80 -12.44
N HIS A 23 4.75 -1.19 -11.58
CA HIS A 23 5.45 -1.93 -10.54
C HIS A 23 4.40 -2.57 -9.59
N PRO A 24 4.49 -3.88 -9.28
CA PRO A 24 3.42 -4.61 -8.59
C PRO A 24 3.08 -4.03 -7.21
N HIS A 25 4.05 -3.37 -6.58
CA HIS A 25 3.92 -2.85 -5.21
C HIS A 25 3.74 -1.34 -5.15
N HIS A 26 3.73 -0.64 -6.28
CA HIS A 26 3.61 0.82 -6.28
C HIS A 26 2.15 1.28 -6.28
N PRO A 27 1.87 2.43 -5.64
CA PRO A 27 0.62 3.15 -5.80
C PRO A 27 0.25 3.41 -7.25
N THR A 28 -1.03 3.36 -7.58
CA THR A 28 -1.53 3.99 -8.80
C THR A 28 -1.50 5.53 -8.68
N THR A 29 -1.78 6.04 -7.49
CA THR A 29 -1.73 7.47 -7.12
C THR A 29 -1.32 7.63 -5.66
N TYR A 30 -0.57 8.68 -5.32
CA TYR A 30 -0.27 9.08 -3.94
C TYR A 30 -0.16 10.59 -3.81
N LEU A 31 -0.28 11.09 -2.58
CA LEU A 31 -0.27 12.52 -2.29
C LEU A 31 0.96 12.88 -1.47
N ILE A 32 1.70 13.85 -1.98
CA ILE A 32 2.83 14.48 -1.32
C ILE A 32 2.30 15.74 -0.61
N SER A 33 2.51 15.81 0.71
CA SER A 33 2.14 16.99 1.51
C SER A 33 3.34 17.79 2.03
N ASP A 34 4.53 17.21 2.00
CA ASP A 34 5.74 17.82 2.54
C ASP A 34 6.32 18.87 1.56
N PRO A 35 6.52 20.14 1.98
CA PRO A 35 7.03 21.19 1.10
C PRO A 35 8.36 20.87 0.44
N ALA A 36 9.34 20.34 1.19
CA ALA A 36 10.66 20.03 0.64
C ALA A 36 10.60 18.87 -0.36
N GLU A 37 9.63 17.97 -0.20
CA GLU A 37 9.33 16.94 -1.17
C GLU A 37 8.64 17.45 -2.42
N ILE A 38 7.67 18.37 -2.27
CA ILE A 38 7.04 19.04 -3.40
C ILE A 38 8.13 19.73 -4.24
N ASP A 39 9.07 20.41 -3.57
CA ASP A 39 10.18 21.09 -4.24
C ASP A 39 11.13 20.10 -4.93
N ALA A 40 11.47 18.99 -4.30
CA ALA A 40 12.33 17.96 -4.90
C ALA A 40 11.69 17.31 -6.14
N VAL A 41 10.39 16.98 -6.07
CA VAL A 41 9.67 16.42 -7.22
C VAL A 41 9.45 17.47 -8.30
N ALA A 42 9.15 18.71 -7.92
CA ALA A 42 9.04 19.82 -8.87
C ALA A 42 10.37 20.08 -9.57
N ALA A 43 11.50 20.03 -8.86
CA ALA A 43 12.84 20.16 -9.42
C ALA A 43 13.18 19.02 -10.37
N ALA A 44 12.86 17.77 -10.02
CA ALA A 44 13.05 16.62 -10.91
C ALA A 44 12.16 16.72 -12.17
N ARG A 45 10.96 17.31 -12.07
CA ARG A 45 10.06 17.50 -13.22
C ARG A 45 10.45 18.66 -14.13
N ARG A 46 11.41 19.52 -13.74
CA ARG A 46 11.87 20.59 -14.63
C ARG A 46 12.61 19.97 -15.82
N PRO A 47 12.30 20.38 -17.06
CA PRO A 47 13.12 20.01 -18.21
C PRO A 47 14.56 20.47 -17.96
N VAL A 48 15.52 19.62 -18.34
CA VAL A 48 16.93 20.00 -18.29
C VAL A 48 17.20 20.93 -19.48
N ASP A 49 17.10 22.23 -19.25
CA ASP A 49 17.70 23.21 -20.16
C ASP A 49 19.21 23.17 -19.91
N ASP A 50 19.93 22.35 -20.66
CA ASP A 50 21.40 22.38 -20.60
C ASP A 50 22.05 21.98 -21.92
N HIS A 51 21.92 22.86 -22.93
CA HIS A 51 22.97 23.05 -23.93
C HIS A 51 23.21 24.57 -24.10
N PRO A 52 24.47 25.06 -24.00
CA PRO A 52 24.78 26.40 -24.49
C PRO A 52 24.46 26.41 -25.98
N VAL A 53 23.55 27.30 -26.38
CA VAL A 53 23.13 27.46 -27.76
C VAL A 53 24.36 27.93 -28.55
N ASP A 54 25.00 27.02 -29.29
CA ASP A 54 25.91 27.40 -30.35
C ASP A 54 25.04 27.75 -31.56
N ASP A 55 25.10 29.02 -31.96
CA ASP A 55 24.38 29.62 -33.09
C ASP A 55 24.75 28.87 -34.37
N THR A 56 23.94 27.91 -34.80
CA THR A 56 23.63 27.58 -36.21
C THR A 56 22.93 26.23 -36.28
N PHE A 57 21.60 26.20 -36.20
CA PHE A 57 20.70 25.32 -36.98
C PHE A 57 19.28 25.44 -36.40
N ASP A 58 18.49 26.40 -36.89
CA ASP A 58 17.06 26.44 -36.65
C ASP A 58 16.38 25.31 -37.43
N CYS A 59 16.11 24.19 -36.76
CA CYS A 59 15.24 23.16 -37.29
C CYS A 59 13.78 23.60 -37.08
N MET A 60 13.12 24.05 -38.15
CA MET A 60 11.72 24.51 -38.20
C MET A 60 10.65 23.42 -37.93
N CYS A 61 11.01 22.32 -37.27
CA CYS A 61 10.06 21.27 -36.85
C CYS A 61 9.63 21.41 -35.37
N GLN A 62 10.00 22.51 -34.70
CA GLN A 62 9.95 22.67 -33.24
C GLN A 62 8.65 23.27 -32.67
N GLU A 63 7.56 23.37 -33.44
CA GLU A 63 6.29 23.95 -32.96
C GLU A 63 5.29 22.93 -32.38
N GLY A 64 5.57 21.62 -32.41
CA GLY A 64 4.56 20.60 -32.11
C GLY A 64 4.73 19.81 -30.80
N LEU A 65 5.95 19.54 -30.37
CA LEU A 65 6.23 18.60 -29.26
C LEU A 65 7.52 19.02 -28.57
N ARG A 66 7.42 19.91 -27.57
CA ARG A 66 8.44 19.92 -26.50
C ARG A 66 8.27 18.62 -25.75
N ALA A 67 8.95 17.58 -26.22
CA ALA A 67 9.21 16.42 -25.39
C ALA A 67 10.07 16.96 -24.24
N ASP A 68 9.48 17.17 -23.08
CA ASP A 68 10.20 17.52 -21.86
C ASP A 68 11.29 16.44 -21.67
N HIS A 69 12.53 16.77 -22.02
CA HIS A 69 13.67 15.89 -21.77
C HIS A 69 13.92 15.88 -20.27
N HIS A 70 13.19 15.01 -19.58
CA HIS A 70 13.44 14.69 -18.19
C HIS A 70 14.87 14.16 -18.07
N SER A 71 15.60 14.59 -17.04
CA SER A 71 16.89 13.98 -16.72
C SER A 71 16.74 12.46 -16.54
N PRO A 72 17.81 11.66 -16.68
CA PRO A 72 17.74 10.22 -16.41
C PRO A 72 17.23 9.91 -14.99
N GLU A 73 17.58 10.77 -14.02
CA GLU A 73 17.10 10.67 -12.64
C GLU A 73 15.61 11.01 -12.52
N ALA A 74 15.14 12.06 -13.19
CA ALA A 74 13.74 12.41 -13.27
C ALA A 74 12.91 11.32 -13.96
N SER A 75 13.42 10.76 -15.06
CA SER A 75 12.80 9.64 -15.77
C SER A 75 12.70 8.41 -14.86
N ARG A 76 13.73 8.10 -14.05
CA ARG A 76 13.70 7.01 -13.07
C ARG A 76 12.71 7.24 -11.92
N LEU A 77 12.53 8.49 -11.46
CA LEU A 77 11.58 8.85 -10.41
C LEU A 77 10.13 8.90 -10.92
N LEU A 78 9.94 9.18 -12.21
CA LEU A 78 8.64 9.25 -12.87
C LEU A 78 8.24 7.91 -13.51
N ASP A 79 9.18 6.97 -13.68
CA ASP A 79 8.91 5.64 -14.24
C ASP A 79 8.00 4.82 -13.30
N PRO A 80 6.79 4.45 -13.77
CA PRO A 80 5.85 3.60 -13.06
C PRO A 80 6.36 2.21 -12.67
N LEU A 81 7.37 1.72 -13.38
CA LEU A 81 8.00 0.42 -13.17
C LEU A 81 9.23 0.51 -12.28
N SER A 82 9.73 1.72 -12.03
CA SER A 82 10.92 1.93 -11.22
C SER A 82 10.57 1.82 -9.74
N PRO A 83 11.31 1.01 -8.96
CA PRO A 83 11.17 0.97 -7.51
C PRO A 83 11.54 2.32 -6.83
N ASP A 84 12.21 3.20 -7.57
CA ASP A 84 12.51 4.56 -7.12
C ASP A 84 11.35 5.55 -7.29
N GLY A 85 10.24 5.16 -7.94
CA GLY A 85 9.05 6.00 -8.10
C GLY A 85 8.30 6.35 -6.80
N ILE A 86 8.68 5.73 -5.67
CA ILE A 86 8.30 6.14 -4.32
C ILE A 86 9.52 6.82 -3.68
N PRO A 87 9.47 8.09 -3.25
CA PRO A 87 10.67 8.76 -2.74
C PRO A 87 11.29 8.02 -1.54
N ALA A 88 12.63 7.95 -1.49
CA ALA A 88 13.38 7.11 -0.54
C ALA A 88 12.99 7.31 0.93
N ARG A 89 12.63 8.53 1.33
CA ARG A 89 12.15 8.84 2.70
C ARG A 89 10.83 8.15 3.05
N HIS A 90 9.89 7.99 2.10
CA HIS A 90 8.64 7.27 2.31
C HIS A 90 8.90 5.78 2.49
N ARG A 91 9.80 5.23 1.66
CA ARG A 91 10.26 3.85 1.78
C ARG A 91 10.89 3.60 3.15
N ALA A 92 11.77 4.50 3.60
CA ALA A 92 12.42 4.42 4.90
C ALA A 92 11.44 4.54 6.08
N ARG A 93 10.52 5.52 6.03
CA ARG A 93 9.46 5.69 7.04
C ARG A 93 8.60 4.44 7.16
N TRP A 94 8.27 3.82 6.03
CA TRP A 94 7.51 2.58 6.02
C TRP A 94 8.27 1.41 6.66
N VAL A 95 9.52 1.19 6.25
CA VAL A 95 10.38 0.14 6.85
C VAL A 95 10.53 0.36 8.35
N ALA A 96 10.67 1.59 8.80
CA ALA A 96 10.75 1.92 10.23
C ALA A 96 9.45 1.61 10.99
N ALA A 97 8.28 1.77 10.33
CA ALA A 97 6.97 1.48 10.90
C ALA A 97 6.62 -0.02 10.92
N ALA A 98 7.41 -0.88 10.28
CA ALA A 98 7.21 -2.32 10.34
C ALA A 98 7.63 -2.89 11.71
N PRO A 99 6.87 -3.87 12.25
CA PRO A 99 7.32 -4.69 13.37
C PRO A 99 8.73 -5.24 13.11
N ALA A 100 9.51 -5.44 14.17
CA ALA A 100 10.92 -5.80 14.04
C ALA A 100 11.12 -7.05 13.19
N GLU A 101 10.26 -8.05 13.38
CA GLU A 101 10.25 -9.34 12.69
C GLU A 101 9.84 -9.23 11.22
N LEU A 102 9.20 -8.12 10.83
CA LEU A 102 8.73 -7.85 9.46
C LEU A 102 9.58 -6.79 8.75
N ARG A 103 10.58 -6.22 9.42
CA ARG A 103 11.36 -5.09 8.90
C ARG A 103 12.21 -5.46 7.69
N GLU A 104 12.74 -6.67 7.66
CA GLU A 104 13.49 -7.17 6.50
C GLU A 104 12.60 -7.38 5.28
N TYR A 105 11.44 -8.01 5.48
CA TYR A 105 10.41 -8.16 4.45
C TYR A 105 9.93 -6.80 3.92
N ALA A 106 9.70 -5.84 4.82
CA ALA A 106 9.36 -4.47 4.44
C ALA A 106 10.49 -3.82 3.63
N ARG A 107 11.76 -3.99 4.03
CA ARG A 107 12.90 -3.43 3.29
C ARG A 107 12.99 -3.99 1.88
N ALA A 108 12.81 -5.29 1.71
CA ALA A 108 12.86 -5.96 0.42
C ALA A 108 11.75 -5.47 -0.54
N LEU A 109 10.51 -5.38 -0.05
CA LEU A 109 9.40 -4.80 -0.81
C LEU A 109 9.63 -3.32 -1.14
N ALA A 110 10.24 -2.55 -0.23
CA ALA A 110 10.57 -1.15 -0.45
C ALA A 110 11.64 -1.00 -1.53
N ALA A 111 12.56 -1.95 -1.63
CA ALA A 111 13.54 -1.99 -2.69
C ALA A 111 12.97 -2.43 -4.05
N GLY A 112 11.68 -2.79 -4.11
CA GLY A 112 11.03 -3.23 -5.34
C GLY A 112 11.04 -4.73 -5.59
N GLU A 113 11.42 -5.54 -4.61
CA GLU A 113 11.46 -6.98 -4.81
C GLU A 113 10.05 -7.52 -5.11
N ALA A 114 9.90 -8.24 -6.22
CA ALA A 114 8.60 -8.73 -6.68
C ALA A 114 8.02 -9.81 -5.73
N GLU A 115 8.88 -10.76 -5.33
CA GLU A 115 8.54 -11.91 -4.48
C GLU A 115 9.54 -12.08 -3.33
N PRO A 116 9.57 -11.14 -2.37
CA PRO A 116 10.45 -11.27 -1.23
C PRO A 116 10.05 -12.46 -0.37
N GLN A 117 11.05 -13.15 0.17
CA GLN A 117 10.86 -14.31 1.02
C GLN A 117 9.97 -13.95 2.22
N ALA A 118 8.88 -14.69 2.40
CA ALA A 118 8.00 -14.49 3.54
C ALA A 118 8.73 -14.85 4.84
N PRO A 119 8.64 -14.02 5.90
CA PRO A 119 9.28 -14.30 7.17
C PRO A 119 8.64 -15.53 7.82
N VAL A 120 9.48 -16.41 8.35
CA VAL A 120 9.05 -17.67 8.96
C VAL A 120 8.70 -17.43 10.44
N GLY A 121 7.62 -18.06 10.90
CA GLY A 121 7.26 -18.06 12.32
C GLY A 121 6.55 -16.79 12.83
N VAL A 122 6.29 -15.79 11.97
CA VAL A 122 5.58 -14.58 12.39
C VAL A 122 4.09 -14.88 12.66
N PRO A 123 3.56 -14.54 13.85
CA PRO A 123 2.15 -14.73 14.15
C PRO A 123 1.25 -13.83 13.28
N PRO A 124 0.10 -14.32 12.80
CA PRO A 124 -0.85 -13.48 12.05
C PRO A 124 -1.33 -12.26 12.83
N GLY A 125 -1.41 -12.34 14.17
CA GLY A 125 -1.72 -11.21 15.04
C GLY A 125 -0.76 -10.03 14.88
N THR A 126 0.54 -10.29 14.71
CA THR A 126 1.55 -9.25 14.46
C THR A 126 1.33 -8.57 13.11
N VAL A 127 0.97 -9.37 12.09
CA VAL A 127 0.67 -8.86 10.74
C VAL A 127 -0.63 -8.06 10.73
N PHE A 128 -1.65 -8.50 11.48
CA PHE A 128 -2.88 -7.74 11.68
C PHE A 128 -2.63 -6.41 12.38
N GLY A 129 -1.81 -6.38 13.45
CA GLY A 129 -1.42 -5.15 14.13
C GLY A 129 -0.72 -4.16 13.20
N TRP A 130 0.16 -4.67 12.33
CA TRP A 130 0.82 -3.83 11.32
C TRP A 130 -0.15 -3.26 10.28
N LEU A 131 -1.16 -4.03 9.85
CA LEU A 131 -2.21 -3.61 8.93
C LEU A 131 -3.19 -2.61 9.55
N GLY A 132 -3.49 -2.76 10.85
CA GLY A 132 -4.44 -1.94 11.58
C GLY A 132 -3.82 -0.71 12.25
N ALA A 133 -2.49 -0.56 12.21
CA ALA A 133 -1.80 0.58 12.80
C ALA A 133 -2.27 1.90 12.16
N VAL A 134 -2.84 2.79 12.98
CA VAL A 134 -3.26 4.14 12.58
C VAL A 134 -2.01 4.95 12.20
N ARG A 135 -1.96 5.43 10.95
CA ARG A 135 -0.84 6.25 10.45
C ARG A 135 -1.23 7.72 10.41
N ARG A 136 -0.31 8.58 10.86
CA ARG A 136 -0.51 10.04 10.95
C ARG A 136 -0.76 10.70 9.58
N GLU A 137 -0.24 10.12 8.50
CA GLU A 137 -0.41 10.60 7.12
C GLU A 137 -1.04 9.50 6.25
N PRO A 138 -2.38 9.45 6.13
CA PRO A 138 -3.09 8.33 5.54
C PRO A 138 -3.03 8.26 4.00
N ARG A 139 -2.20 9.05 3.33
CA ARG A 139 -2.15 9.17 1.85
C ARG A 139 -0.75 9.27 1.26
N ASP A 140 0.29 9.07 2.07
CA ASP A 140 1.65 9.01 1.57
C ASP A 140 1.89 7.69 0.80
N ALA A 141 2.92 7.63 -0.04
CA ALA A 141 3.22 6.43 -0.82
C ALA A 141 3.55 5.21 0.08
N ALA A 142 4.05 5.48 1.29
CA ALA A 142 4.25 4.48 2.33
C ALA A 142 2.94 3.81 2.76
N TRP A 143 1.82 4.53 2.78
CA TRP A 143 0.51 4.02 3.17
C TRP A 143 0.05 2.84 2.31
N LEU A 144 0.26 2.87 0.99
CA LEU A 144 -0.20 1.83 0.06
C LEU A 144 0.66 0.55 0.09
N LEU A 145 1.98 0.69 0.19
CA LEU A 145 2.89 -0.44 0.45
C LEU A 145 2.48 -1.16 1.74
N ALA A 146 2.05 -0.37 2.71
CA ALA A 146 1.76 -0.82 4.06
C ALA A 146 0.35 -1.40 4.23
N ASP A 147 -0.48 -1.40 3.18
CA ASP A 147 -1.71 -2.20 3.10
C ASP A 147 -1.49 -3.48 2.27
N ARG A 148 -0.74 -3.41 1.16
CA ARG A 148 -0.47 -4.58 0.30
C ARG A 148 0.44 -5.61 0.97
N ALA A 149 1.50 -5.18 1.65
CA ALA A 149 2.49 -6.08 2.24
C ALA A 149 1.89 -6.99 3.33
N PRO A 150 1.16 -6.47 4.34
CA PRO A 150 0.48 -7.33 5.30
C PRO A 150 -0.58 -8.21 4.62
N GLY A 151 -1.32 -7.67 3.65
CA GLY A 151 -2.34 -8.41 2.90
C GLY A 151 -1.79 -9.66 2.21
N ARG A 152 -0.60 -9.59 1.60
CA ARG A 152 0.05 -10.75 0.96
C ARG A 152 0.44 -11.84 1.95
N LEU A 153 1.01 -11.46 3.10
CA LEU A 153 1.38 -12.40 4.16
C LEU A 153 0.13 -13.13 4.71
N LEU A 154 -0.94 -12.39 4.94
CA LEU A 154 -2.21 -12.93 5.43
C LEU A 154 -2.91 -13.80 4.38
N ALA A 155 -2.85 -13.42 3.10
CA ALA A 155 -3.44 -14.21 2.00
C ALA A 155 -2.74 -15.55 1.76
N GLY A 156 -1.49 -15.72 2.20
CA GLY A 156 -0.77 -17.00 2.20
C GLY A 156 -1.06 -17.88 3.42
N THR A 157 -1.83 -17.40 4.38
CA THR A 157 -2.07 -18.06 5.67
C THR A 157 -3.37 -18.88 5.65
N THR A 158 -3.39 -20.02 6.35
CA THR A 158 -4.61 -20.83 6.46
C THR A 158 -5.68 -20.14 7.32
N THR A 159 -6.95 -20.44 7.04
CA THR A 159 -8.08 -19.85 7.78
C THR A 159 -8.00 -20.13 9.29
N GLU A 160 -7.50 -21.30 9.69
CA GLU A 160 -7.33 -21.69 11.09
C GLU A 160 -6.31 -20.80 11.80
N ARG A 161 -5.16 -20.55 11.15
CA ARG A 161 -4.13 -19.65 11.68
C ARG A 161 -4.61 -18.19 11.72
N LEU A 162 -5.35 -17.74 10.72
CA LEU A 162 -5.97 -16.41 10.71
C LEU A 162 -6.98 -16.28 11.87
N ALA A 163 -7.83 -17.29 12.07
CA ALA A 163 -8.82 -17.31 13.15
C ALA A 163 -8.17 -17.34 14.53
N TRP A 164 -7.04 -18.05 14.69
CA TRP A 164 -6.25 -17.98 15.92
C TRP A 164 -5.67 -16.58 16.13
N GLY A 165 -5.09 -15.97 15.07
CA GLY A 165 -4.58 -14.60 15.13
C GLY A 165 -5.62 -13.56 15.53
N VAL A 166 -6.88 -13.72 15.11
CA VAL A 166 -7.99 -12.84 15.53
C VAL A 166 -8.25 -12.90 17.04
N ARG A 167 -8.07 -14.08 17.66
CA ARG A 167 -8.33 -14.27 19.10
C ARG A 167 -7.24 -13.67 19.98
N GLU A 168 -6.00 -13.71 19.50
CA GLU A 168 -4.82 -13.30 20.25
C GLU A 168 -4.43 -11.83 20.04
N THR A 169 -5.10 -11.14 19.12
CA THR A 169 -4.70 -9.78 18.75
C THR A 169 -5.42 -8.72 19.57
N ASP A 170 -4.78 -7.57 19.71
CA ASP A 170 -5.30 -6.42 20.45
C ASP A 170 -6.29 -5.61 19.58
N ARG A 171 -6.73 -4.45 20.09
CA ARG A 171 -7.66 -3.57 19.37
C ARG A 171 -7.12 -3.12 18.01
N ALA A 172 -5.83 -2.77 17.93
CA ALA A 172 -5.23 -2.32 16.67
C ALA A 172 -5.12 -3.48 15.68
N GLY A 173 -4.82 -4.68 16.15
CA GLY A 173 -4.87 -5.86 15.29
C GLY A 173 -6.29 -6.24 14.87
N LEU A 174 -7.32 -6.04 15.70
CA LEU A 174 -8.70 -6.27 15.28
C LEU A 174 -9.15 -5.31 14.17
N GLU A 175 -8.66 -4.07 14.19
CA GLU A 175 -8.83 -3.12 13.09
C GLU A 175 -8.26 -3.70 11.78
N GLY A 176 -7.01 -4.16 11.82
CA GLY A 176 -6.34 -4.77 10.66
C GLY A 176 -7.01 -6.07 10.21
N ALA A 177 -7.43 -6.91 11.15
CA ALA A 177 -8.14 -8.14 10.86
C ALA A 177 -9.46 -7.88 10.14
N VAL A 178 -10.30 -6.96 10.63
CA VAL A 178 -11.55 -6.58 9.96
C VAL A 178 -11.28 -6.06 8.55
N ARG A 179 -10.28 -5.19 8.38
CA ARG A 179 -9.88 -4.69 7.05
C ARG A 179 -9.51 -5.84 6.10
N PHE A 180 -8.71 -6.81 6.56
CA PHE A 180 -8.30 -7.96 5.75
C PHE A 180 -9.48 -8.89 5.40
N PHE A 181 -10.31 -9.28 6.37
CA PHE A 181 -11.44 -10.17 6.12
C PHE A 181 -12.53 -9.52 5.25
N ALA A 182 -12.62 -8.19 5.25
CA ALA A 182 -13.47 -7.41 4.35
C ALA A 182 -12.84 -7.12 2.98
N SER A 183 -11.56 -7.43 2.78
CA SER A 183 -10.86 -7.17 1.51
C SER A 183 -11.09 -8.26 0.47
N GLU A 184 -10.86 -7.94 -0.80
CA GLU A 184 -10.97 -8.91 -1.90
C GLU A 184 -9.88 -9.98 -1.82
N GLU A 185 -8.71 -9.66 -1.26
CA GLU A 185 -7.58 -10.57 -1.08
C GLU A 185 -7.92 -11.79 -0.22
N PHE A 186 -8.73 -11.62 0.83
CA PHE A 186 -9.24 -12.76 1.60
C PHE A 186 -10.08 -13.70 0.72
N THR A 187 -10.76 -13.14 -0.28
CA THR A 187 -11.69 -13.88 -1.12
C THR A 187 -11.03 -14.56 -2.31
N THR A 188 -10.07 -13.92 -2.97
CA THR A 188 -9.52 -14.38 -4.25
C THR A 188 -8.82 -15.74 -4.16
N ARG A 189 -8.26 -16.14 -3.01
CA ARG A 189 -7.46 -17.37 -2.91
C ARG A 189 -8.16 -18.62 -2.36
N HIS A 190 -9.20 -18.51 -1.52
CA HIS A 190 -9.70 -19.70 -0.78
C HIS A 190 -11.22 -19.85 -0.61
N PRO A 191 -12.06 -19.84 -1.66
CA PRO A 191 -13.53 -19.88 -1.55
C PRO A 191 -14.11 -21.02 -0.69
N LYS A 192 -13.57 -22.24 -0.80
CA LYS A 192 -14.08 -23.43 -0.09
C LYS A 192 -13.62 -23.53 1.38
N ARG A 193 -12.55 -22.80 1.76
CA ARG A 193 -11.95 -22.83 3.12
C ARG A 193 -12.29 -21.59 3.96
N ARG A 194 -13.17 -20.68 3.50
CA ARG A 194 -13.55 -19.45 4.24
C ARG A 194 -14.48 -19.68 5.43
N ARG A 195 -14.43 -20.88 5.99
CA ARG A 195 -15.21 -21.23 7.15
C ARG A 195 -14.44 -20.78 8.37
N VAL A 196 -14.96 -19.74 9.01
CA VAL A 196 -14.34 -19.17 10.20
C VAL A 196 -15.07 -19.73 11.42
N PRO A 197 -14.35 -20.24 12.44
CA PRO A 197 -14.96 -20.68 13.67
C PRO A 197 -15.79 -19.58 14.32
N ASP A 198 -16.92 -19.95 14.93
CA ASP A 198 -17.91 -19.02 15.51
C ASP A 198 -17.25 -17.97 16.42
N THR A 199 -16.30 -18.36 17.27
CA THR A 199 -15.58 -17.43 18.17
C THR A 199 -14.88 -16.30 17.42
N ALA A 200 -14.10 -16.61 16.39
CA ALA A 200 -13.34 -15.59 15.65
C ALA A 200 -14.30 -14.73 14.81
N ARG A 201 -15.34 -15.35 14.23
CA ARG A 201 -16.40 -14.64 13.52
C ARG A 201 -17.11 -13.64 14.42
N ASP A 202 -17.49 -14.04 15.63
CA ASP A 202 -18.23 -13.19 16.56
C ASP A 202 -17.37 -12.02 17.04
N ILE A 203 -16.08 -12.23 17.27
CA ILE A 203 -15.12 -11.16 17.58
C ILE A 203 -15.09 -10.13 16.43
N LEU A 204 -14.91 -10.57 15.19
CA LEU A 204 -14.86 -9.69 14.01
C LEU A 204 -16.15 -8.91 13.81
N LEU A 205 -17.31 -9.59 13.87
CA LEU A 205 -18.61 -8.95 13.67
C LEU A 205 -18.93 -7.96 14.80
N ARG A 206 -18.60 -8.30 16.05
CA ARG A 206 -18.77 -7.39 17.19
C ARG A 206 -17.91 -6.15 17.03
N TYR A 207 -16.63 -6.32 16.69
CA TYR A 207 -15.73 -5.20 16.47
C TYR A 207 -16.20 -4.29 15.31
N ALA A 208 -16.58 -4.89 14.18
CA ALA A 208 -17.06 -4.17 13.00
C ALA A 208 -18.32 -3.35 13.28
N ARG A 209 -19.28 -3.88 14.03
CA ARG A 209 -20.50 -3.12 14.42
C ARG A 209 -20.18 -1.81 15.12
N SER A 210 -19.18 -1.82 16.00
CA SER A 210 -18.84 -0.64 16.82
C SER A 210 -17.85 0.31 16.15
N HIS A 211 -16.96 -0.19 15.28
CA HIS A 211 -15.82 0.59 14.80
C HIS A 211 -15.73 0.71 13.28
N ARG A 212 -16.32 -0.23 12.53
CA ARG A 212 -16.28 -0.28 11.06
C ARG A 212 -17.62 -0.73 10.46
N PRO A 213 -18.72 0.01 10.71
CA PRO A 213 -20.05 -0.42 10.29
C PRO A 213 -20.19 -0.56 8.75
N ALA A 214 -19.39 0.18 7.98
CA ALA A 214 -19.36 0.08 6.52
C ALA A 214 -18.89 -1.29 6.02
N ASP A 215 -18.01 -1.98 6.78
CA ASP A 215 -17.45 -3.28 6.40
C ASP A 215 -18.33 -4.46 6.88
N LEU A 216 -19.29 -4.20 7.77
CA LEU A 216 -20.15 -5.22 8.38
C LEU A 216 -20.94 -6.06 7.35
N PRO A 217 -21.64 -5.47 6.34
CA PRO A 217 -22.39 -6.26 5.37
C PRO A 217 -21.49 -7.18 4.53
N VAL A 218 -20.25 -6.74 4.28
CA VAL A 218 -19.26 -7.53 3.55
C VAL A 218 -18.81 -8.74 4.38
N LEU A 219 -18.50 -8.52 5.66
CA LEU A 219 -18.13 -9.59 6.58
C LEU A 219 -19.26 -10.61 6.78
N GLU A 220 -20.49 -10.16 6.98
CA GLU A 220 -21.64 -11.06 7.18
C GLU A 220 -21.88 -11.98 5.98
N ARG A 221 -21.65 -11.47 4.75
CA ARG A 221 -21.71 -12.28 3.52
C ARG A 221 -20.52 -13.23 3.36
N ARG A 222 -19.32 -12.82 3.75
CA ARG A 222 -18.07 -13.54 3.44
C ARG A 222 -17.64 -14.55 4.52
N LEU A 223 -17.97 -14.31 5.79
CA LEU A 223 -17.59 -15.15 6.93
C LEU A 223 -18.57 -16.32 7.12
N LEU A 224 -18.37 -17.38 6.35
CA LEU A 224 -19.19 -18.60 6.45
C LEU A 224 -18.87 -19.35 7.75
N ARG A 225 -19.88 -20.02 8.34
CA ARG A 225 -19.66 -20.86 9.53
C ARG A 225 -18.94 -22.17 9.20
N ALA A 226 -18.05 -22.59 10.10
CA ALA A 226 -17.48 -23.93 10.16
C ALA A 226 -18.57 -25.01 10.30
N PRO A 227 -18.41 -26.20 9.67
CA PRO A 227 -19.42 -27.25 9.77
C PRO A 227 -19.60 -27.74 11.21
N GLU A 228 -18.52 -27.83 11.98
CA GLU A 228 -18.53 -28.31 13.37
C GLU A 228 -19.41 -27.43 14.27
N ASP A 229 -19.44 -26.12 13.99
CA ASP A 229 -20.23 -25.15 14.73
C ASP A 229 -21.73 -25.16 14.36
N ARG A 230 -22.10 -25.76 13.21
CA ARG A 230 -23.53 -25.89 12.82
C ARG A 230 -24.25 -26.96 13.63
N ILE A 231 -23.54 -28.02 14.01
CA ILE A 231 -24.11 -29.17 14.71
C ILE A 231 -24.45 -28.81 16.16
N ARG A 232 -23.70 -27.91 16.80
CA ARG A 232 -23.91 -27.50 18.20
C ARG A 232 -25.18 -26.67 18.48
N ARG A 233 -25.88 -26.20 17.44
CA ARG A 233 -27.08 -25.34 17.60
C ARG A 233 -28.38 -26.01 17.14
N SER A 234 -28.31 -27.23 16.61
CA SER A 234 -29.47 -28.07 16.27
C SER A 234 -29.82 -28.97 17.43
#